data_AF-A0A9E4EML4-F1
#
_entry.id   AF-A0A9E4EML4-F1
#
_cell.length_a   1.000
_cell.length_b   1.000
_cell.length_c   1.000
_cell.angle_alpha   90.00
_cell.angle_beta   90.00
_cell.angle_gamma   90.00
#
_symmetry.space_group_name_H-M   'P 1'
#
loop_
_entity.id
_entity.type
_entity.pdbx_description
1 polymer ?
#
loop_
_entity_poly.entity_id
_entity_poly.type
_entity_poly.pdbx_seq_one_letter_code
_entity_poly.pdbx_strand_id
1 'polypeptide(L)'
;MIRCERRAELEIETPHLCATVRTEGYVSGIKSRSFVDKRTGATDLGSGLHIMDFLLVPGWGDGAPNRISDGNVPKHIVEGPQICTRARRLDYEVIRGEAFLAVRQWFTFTHVVEGFQAGSRWEQTLLFLPDTRYMLSCERITCVNSADCLFYRIDMPGHLHHKGGDTFTRIYLSYQGYIESSEFLTDFPPDDGFLYQRKKDDIPDRIIRAYEQRKADGTSVWLAGMTLDPADVYEAWCHQRGYVCFIQELHGRKVTAGDTIGAAYVVGYFDSVDEMNAVYDQYRGVRSIAVDENGYTLLDRVEEADGI
;
A
#
# COMPACT_ATOMS: atom_id res chain seq x y z
N MET A 1 -21.79 9.19 1.03
CA MET A 1 -20.59 8.64 0.36
C MET A 1 -20.46 7.10 0.36
N ILE A 2 -21.49 6.30 0.66
CA ILE A 2 -21.53 4.89 0.22
C ILE A 2 -22.80 4.73 -0.60
N ARG A 3 -22.71 4.04 -1.73
CA ARG A 3 -23.87 3.77 -2.60
C ARG A 3 -24.47 2.40 -2.36
N CYS A 4 -23.66 1.40 -2.04
CA CYS A 4 -24.12 0.03 -1.86
C CYS A 4 -23.22 -0.74 -0.89
N GLU A 5 -23.84 -1.44 0.04
CA GLU A 5 -23.20 -2.42 0.91
C GLU A 5 -23.76 -3.79 0.54
N ARG A 6 -22.92 -4.61 -0.08
CA ARG A 6 -23.24 -6.00 -0.40
C ARG A 6 -22.42 -6.87 0.53
N ARG A 7 -22.87 -8.11 0.75
CA ARG A 7 -22.28 -9.05 1.71
C ARG A 7 -20.74 -9.18 1.62
N ALA A 8 -20.14 -8.97 0.45
CA ALA A 8 -18.71 -9.12 0.18
C ALA A 8 -17.99 -7.86 -0.34
N GLU A 9 -18.70 -6.75 -0.59
CA GLU A 9 -18.14 -5.57 -1.27
C GLU A 9 -18.82 -4.28 -0.78
N LEU A 10 -18.02 -3.23 -0.57
CA LEU A 10 -18.48 -1.88 -0.24
C LEU A 10 -18.21 -0.96 -1.44
N GLU A 11 -19.26 -0.38 -2.00
CA GLU A 11 -19.15 0.60 -3.09
C GLU A 11 -19.16 2.02 -2.53
N ILE A 12 -18.02 2.67 -2.68
CA ILE A 12 -17.75 4.01 -2.19
C ILE A 12 -17.81 4.97 -3.36
N GLU A 13 -18.49 6.09 -3.14
CA GLU A 13 -18.57 7.14 -4.14
C GLU A 13 -18.49 8.53 -3.51
N THR A 14 -17.52 9.29 -3.99
CA THR A 14 -17.32 10.72 -3.72
C THR A 14 -17.67 11.51 -4.99
N PRO A 15 -17.77 12.84 -4.96
CA PRO A 15 -17.89 13.65 -6.17
C PRO A 15 -16.86 13.31 -7.28
N HIS A 16 -15.64 12.93 -6.91
CA HIS A 16 -14.53 12.74 -7.84
C HIS A 16 -14.10 11.28 -8.06
N LEU A 17 -14.42 10.37 -7.14
CA LEU A 17 -13.98 8.97 -7.19
C LEU A 17 -15.13 7.98 -7.09
N CYS A 18 -14.95 6.82 -7.72
CA CYS A 18 -15.60 5.57 -7.32
C CYS A 18 -14.53 4.58 -6.85
N ALA A 19 -14.84 3.76 -5.86
CA ALA A 19 -13.96 2.70 -5.38
C ALA A 19 -14.78 1.51 -4.85
N THR A 20 -14.24 0.29 -4.96
CA THR A 20 -14.82 -0.86 -4.26
C THR A 20 -13.82 -1.44 -3.26
N VAL A 21 -14.21 -1.49 -2.00
CA VAL A 21 -13.44 -2.19 -0.96
C VAL A 21 -14.00 -3.60 -0.82
N ARG A 22 -13.12 -4.61 -0.90
CA ARG A 22 -13.51 -6.03 -0.74
C ARG A 22 -13.42 -6.47 0.71
N THR A 23 -14.45 -7.18 1.15
CA THR A 23 -14.51 -7.76 2.50
C THR A 23 -14.39 -9.29 2.46
N GLU A 24 -14.55 -9.92 1.29
CA GLU A 24 -14.29 -11.34 1.04
C GLU A 24 -13.50 -11.58 -0.28
N GLY A 25 -12.82 -12.73 -0.37
CA GLY A 25 -12.05 -13.16 -1.55
C GLY A 25 -10.62 -12.62 -1.58
N TYR A 26 -10.28 -11.87 -2.65
CA TYR A 26 -9.05 -11.08 -2.68
C TYR A 26 -9.28 -9.81 -1.85
N VAL A 27 -8.68 -9.76 -0.67
CA VAL A 27 -9.07 -8.83 0.42
C VAL A 27 -7.94 -7.88 0.81
N SER A 28 -8.26 -6.78 1.48
CA SER A 28 -7.42 -5.57 1.69
C SER A 28 -7.43 -4.60 0.52
N GLY A 29 -7.33 -3.31 0.84
CA GLY A 29 -7.24 -2.22 -0.12
C GLY A 29 -8.45 -2.07 -1.03
N ILE A 30 -8.20 -1.52 -2.21
CA ILE A 30 -9.21 -1.31 -3.26
C ILE A 30 -9.16 -2.47 -4.26
N LYS A 31 -10.33 -2.99 -4.60
CA LYS A 31 -10.50 -4.04 -5.61
C LYS A 31 -9.96 -3.58 -6.97
N SER A 32 -9.25 -4.49 -7.64
CA SER A 32 -8.83 -4.35 -9.04
C SER A 32 -9.92 -3.79 -9.95
N ARG A 33 -9.55 -2.82 -10.80
CA ARG A 33 -10.40 -2.20 -11.83
C ARG A 33 -11.64 -1.51 -11.26
N SER A 34 -11.60 -1.06 -10.01
CA SER A 34 -12.75 -0.41 -9.35
C SER A 34 -12.46 1.00 -8.85
N PHE A 35 -11.18 1.41 -8.81
CA PHE A 35 -10.82 2.77 -8.46
C PHE A 35 -10.89 3.63 -9.72
N VAL A 36 -11.88 4.52 -9.78
CA VAL A 36 -12.21 5.31 -10.97
C VAL A 36 -12.10 6.79 -10.66
N ASP A 37 -11.33 7.52 -11.46
CA ASP A 37 -11.38 8.98 -11.48
C ASP A 37 -12.48 9.45 -12.42
N LYS A 38 -13.54 10.03 -11.84
CA LYS A 38 -14.71 10.48 -12.60
C LYS A 38 -14.40 11.63 -13.54
N ARG A 39 -13.38 12.43 -13.22
CA ARG A 39 -13.03 13.59 -14.05
C ARG A 39 -12.45 13.16 -15.39
N THR A 40 -11.51 12.21 -15.37
CA THR A 40 -10.86 11.74 -16.60
C THR A 40 -11.50 10.49 -17.18
N GLY A 41 -12.30 9.76 -16.39
CA GLY A 41 -12.83 8.43 -16.72
C GLY A 41 -11.81 7.30 -16.59
N ALA A 42 -10.60 7.58 -16.08
CA ALA A 42 -9.57 6.55 -15.89
C ALA A 42 -9.95 5.57 -14.78
N THR A 43 -9.47 4.34 -14.90
CA THR A 43 -9.66 3.25 -13.93
C THR A 43 -8.32 2.60 -13.65
N ASP A 44 -8.06 2.17 -12.42
CA ASP A 44 -6.80 1.51 -12.06
C ASP A 44 -6.50 0.35 -13.01
N LEU A 45 -5.22 0.13 -13.32
CA LEU A 45 -4.80 -0.88 -14.29
C LEU A 45 -4.33 -2.18 -13.63
N GLY A 46 -4.51 -2.31 -12.32
CA GLY A 46 -3.78 -3.26 -11.49
C GLY A 46 -4.58 -4.43 -10.95
N SER A 47 -3.96 -5.18 -10.05
CA SER A 47 -4.60 -6.27 -9.27
C SER A 47 -5.33 -5.77 -8.01
N GLY A 48 -5.34 -4.46 -7.78
CA GLY A 48 -5.86 -3.81 -6.58
C GLY A 48 -4.93 -2.68 -6.16
N LEU A 49 -5.37 -1.86 -5.21
CA LEU A 49 -4.56 -0.75 -4.69
C LEU A 49 -4.40 -0.84 -3.17
N HIS A 50 -3.18 -0.57 -2.69
CA HIS A 50 -2.79 -0.63 -1.28
C HIS A 50 -3.12 -1.98 -0.64
N ILE A 51 -2.43 -3.01 -1.10
CA ILE A 51 -2.68 -4.41 -0.74
C ILE A 51 -1.66 -4.87 0.30
N MET A 52 -2.12 -5.55 1.35
CA MET A 52 -1.25 -6.11 2.39
C MET A 52 -0.95 -7.59 2.14
N ASP A 53 0.31 -7.96 2.35
CA ASP A 53 0.80 -9.33 2.22
C ASP A 53 1.04 -10.00 3.59
N PHE A 54 2.21 -9.82 4.18
CA PHE A 54 2.68 -10.58 5.36
C PHE A 54 3.75 -9.81 6.15
N LEU A 55 4.10 -10.34 7.33
CA LEU A 55 5.23 -9.87 8.15
C LEU A 55 6.49 -10.70 7.86
N LEU A 56 7.65 -10.05 7.85
CA LEU A 56 8.92 -10.63 7.46
C LEU A 56 10.07 -10.13 8.34
N VAL A 57 11.17 -10.87 8.26
CA VAL A 57 12.50 -10.48 8.75
C VAL A 57 13.56 -10.80 7.68
N PRO A 58 14.76 -10.19 7.73
CA PRO A 58 15.79 -10.47 6.74
C PRO A 58 16.45 -11.85 6.98
N GLY A 59 17.06 -12.39 5.93
CA GLY A 59 17.79 -13.66 5.97
C GLY A 59 16.93 -14.88 5.62
N TRP A 60 17.60 -16.01 5.37
CA TRP A 60 16.93 -17.26 4.96
C TRP A 60 16.18 -17.98 6.08
N GLY A 61 16.46 -17.65 7.34
CA GLY A 61 16.04 -18.44 8.50
C GLY A 61 16.69 -19.83 8.52
N ASP A 62 17.00 -20.33 9.71
CA ASP A 62 17.53 -21.69 9.86
C ASP A 62 16.40 -22.69 9.55
N GLY A 63 16.49 -23.37 8.39
CA GLY A 63 15.53 -24.42 8.00
C GLY A 63 14.10 -23.96 7.70
N ALA A 64 13.79 -22.65 7.69
CA ALA A 64 12.44 -22.14 7.51
C ALA A 64 11.82 -22.55 6.15
N PRO A 65 10.62 -23.17 6.12
CA PRO A 65 9.94 -23.53 4.86
C PRO A 65 9.34 -22.32 4.12
N ASN A 66 9.30 -21.14 4.75
CA ASN A 66 8.65 -19.93 4.23
C ASN A 66 9.67 -18.87 3.79
N ARG A 67 10.66 -19.30 3.00
CA ARG A 67 11.69 -18.45 2.39
C ARG A 67 11.12 -17.66 1.22
N ILE A 68 11.43 -16.37 1.18
CA ILE A 68 11.15 -15.49 0.05
C ILE A 68 12.49 -14.89 -0.39
N SER A 69 12.67 -14.79 -1.71
CA SER A 69 13.82 -14.12 -2.30
C SER A 69 13.29 -13.05 -3.23
N ASP A 70 13.64 -11.79 -2.96
CA ASP A 70 13.41 -10.71 -3.91
C ASP A 70 14.71 -10.51 -4.67
N GLY A 71 14.85 -11.24 -5.77
CA GLY A 71 16.15 -11.38 -6.44
C GLY A 71 17.12 -12.17 -5.57
N ASN A 72 18.26 -11.58 -5.24
CA ASN A 72 19.28 -12.16 -4.34
C ASN A 72 19.16 -11.70 -2.88
N VAL A 73 18.10 -10.97 -2.51
CA VAL A 73 17.89 -10.49 -1.14
C VAL A 73 17.06 -11.51 -0.36
N PRO A 74 17.67 -12.27 0.58
CA PRO A 74 16.98 -13.33 1.28
C PRO A 74 16.10 -12.80 2.41
N LYS A 75 14.90 -13.34 2.53
CA LYS A 75 13.90 -12.99 3.55
C LYS A 75 13.14 -14.23 3.98
N HIS A 76 12.49 -14.18 5.14
CA HIS A 76 11.52 -15.20 5.52
C HIS A 76 10.31 -14.59 6.21
N ILE A 77 9.17 -15.23 5.98
CA ILE A 77 7.89 -14.82 6.58
C ILE A 77 7.93 -15.13 8.07
N VAL A 78 7.60 -14.14 8.90
CA VAL A 78 7.37 -14.30 10.34
C VAL A 78 5.94 -14.75 10.58
N GLU A 79 4.99 -13.97 10.07
CA GLU A 79 3.56 -14.18 10.25
C GLU A 79 2.82 -14.01 8.92
N GLY A 80 1.81 -14.85 8.72
CA GLY A 80 0.94 -14.85 7.57
C GLY A 80 -0.46 -15.35 7.94
N PRO A 81 -1.24 -15.85 6.96
CA PRO A 81 -0.89 -16.03 5.57
C PRO A 81 -0.82 -14.71 4.79
N GLN A 82 -0.45 -14.73 3.51
CA GLN A 82 -0.60 -13.58 2.62
C GLN A 82 -2.05 -13.10 2.65
N ILE A 83 -2.31 -11.95 3.28
CA ILE A 83 -3.67 -11.50 3.59
C ILE A 83 -4.50 -11.41 2.31
N CYS A 84 -3.93 -10.79 1.28
CA CYS A 84 -4.67 -10.52 0.05
C CYS A 84 -5.25 -11.73 -0.66
N THR A 85 -4.64 -12.90 -0.58
CA THR A 85 -5.12 -14.10 -1.29
C THR A 85 -5.63 -15.20 -0.37
N ARG A 86 -5.25 -15.18 0.91
CA ARG A 86 -5.47 -16.32 1.82
C ARG A 86 -6.25 -15.99 3.07
N ALA A 87 -6.42 -14.72 3.46
CA ALA A 87 -7.30 -14.37 4.57
C ALA A 87 -8.78 -14.71 4.28
N ARG A 88 -9.17 -14.66 2.99
CA ARG A 88 -10.52 -14.93 2.44
C ARG A 88 -11.62 -13.99 2.92
N ARG A 89 -11.53 -13.44 4.12
CA ARG A 89 -12.47 -12.47 4.68
C ARG A 89 -11.75 -11.56 5.67
N LEU A 90 -12.14 -10.29 5.67
CA LEU A 90 -11.73 -9.30 6.66
C LEU A 90 -12.94 -8.86 7.46
N ASP A 91 -12.76 -8.71 8.77
CA ASP A 91 -13.70 -7.94 9.56
C ASP A 91 -13.47 -6.45 9.27
N TYR A 92 -14.54 -5.68 9.36
CA TYR A 92 -14.52 -4.27 9.00
C TYR A 92 -15.62 -3.49 9.71
N GLU A 93 -15.46 -2.18 9.69
CA GLU A 93 -16.50 -1.22 9.99
C GLU A 93 -16.46 -0.06 9.01
N VAL A 94 -17.60 0.63 8.91
CA VAL A 94 -17.77 1.83 8.09
C VAL A 94 -18.03 3.00 9.02
N ILE A 95 -17.15 3.99 9.00
CA ILE A 95 -17.23 5.19 9.83
C ILE A 95 -17.67 6.36 8.94
N ARG A 96 -18.74 7.03 9.33
CA ARG A 96 -19.37 8.10 8.53
C ARG A 96 -19.36 9.40 9.33
N GLY A 97 -18.55 10.35 8.90
CA GLY A 97 -18.63 11.72 9.40
C GLY A 97 -19.42 12.63 8.45
N GLU A 98 -19.54 13.90 8.81
CA GLU A 98 -20.24 14.90 8.00
C GLU A 98 -19.56 15.12 6.62
N ALA A 99 -18.22 15.12 6.60
CA ALA A 99 -17.43 15.48 5.43
C ALA A 99 -16.43 14.38 4.99
N PHE A 100 -16.61 13.14 5.44
CA PHE A 100 -15.75 12.02 5.04
C PHE A 100 -16.45 10.68 5.17
N LEU A 101 -15.81 9.65 4.62
CA LEU A 101 -16.14 8.27 4.89
C LEU A 101 -14.85 7.48 5.09
N ALA A 102 -14.80 6.68 6.15
CA ALA A 102 -13.70 5.73 6.36
C ALA A 102 -14.21 4.29 6.36
N VAL A 103 -13.38 3.39 5.83
CA VAL A 103 -13.52 1.95 6.04
C VAL A 103 -12.30 1.49 6.81
N ARG A 104 -12.52 0.93 8.00
CA ARG A 104 -11.47 0.29 8.79
C ARG A 104 -11.64 -1.22 8.68
N GLN A 105 -10.60 -1.92 8.24
CA GLN A 105 -10.57 -3.37 8.13
C GLN A 105 -9.47 -3.93 9.02
N TRP A 106 -9.62 -5.15 9.51
CA TRP A 106 -8.58 -5.80 10.29
C TRP A 106 -8.51 -7.31 10.09
N PHE A 107 -7.33 -7.84 10.42
CA PHE A 107 -7.03 -9.26 10.41
C PHE A 107 -6.05 -9.59 11.53
N THR A 108 -6.24 -10.73 12.18
CA THR A 108 -5.25 -11.31 13.10
C THR A 108 -4.52 -12.41 12.36
N PHE A 109 -3.19 -12.28 12.22
CA PHE A 109 -2.36 -13.29 11.57
C PHE A 109 -2.52 -14.65 12.26
N THR A 110 -2.67 -15.71 11.47
CA THR A 110 -2.99 -17.06 11.97
C THR A 110 -1.94 -18.10 11.64
N HIS A 111 -1.00 -17.79 10.74
CA HIS A 111 0.08 -18.69 10.34
C HIS A 111 1.42 -18.11 10.76
N VAL A 112 2.35 -18.98 11.13
CA VAL A 112 3.64 -18.58 11.67
C VAL A 112 4.74 -19.57 11.27
N VAL A 113 6.00 -19.13 11.29
CA VAL A 113 7.17 -20.02 11.21
C VAL A 113 7.68 -20.44 12.58
N GLU A 114 8.44 -21.53 12.64
CA GLU A 114 9.08 -22.00 13.87
C GLU A 114 9.90 -20.87 14.52
N GLY A 115 9.76 -20.71 15.84
CA GLY A 115 10.40 -19.65 16.62
C GLY A 115 9.57 -18.37 16.82
N PHE A 116 8.42 -18.24 16.16
CA PHE A 116 7.51 -17.09 16.31
C PHE A 116 6.11 -17.53 16.76
N GLN A 117 5.28 -16.56 17.13
CA GLN A 117 3.87 -16.74 17.51
C GLN A 117 2.94 -16.11 16.47
N ALA A 118 1.81 -16.75 16.16
CA ALA A 118 0.74 -16.11 15.40
C ALA A 118 -0.08 -15.23 16.35
N GLY A 119 -0.55 -14.09 15.88
CA GLY A 119 -1.51 -13.26 16.61
C GLY A 119 -1.33 -11.76 16.43
N SER A 120 -0.35 -11.31 15.65
CA SER A 120 -0.24 -9.89 15.32
C SER A 120 -1.54 -9.43 14.65
N ARG A 121 -2.02 -8.24 15.04
CA ARG A 121 -3.25 -7.67 14.50
C ARG A 121 -2.90 -6.57 13.52
N TRP A 122 -3.19 -6.79 12.24
CA TRP A 122 -3.12 -5.77 11.19
C TRP A 122 -4.48 -5.08 11.05
N GLU A 123 -4.43 -3.76 10.90
CA GLU A 123 -5.58 -2.89 10.67
C GLU A 123 -5.24 -1.93 9.52
N GLN A 124 -6.20 -1.68 8.63
CA GLN A 124 -6.08 -0.72 7.54
C GLN A 124 -7.27 0.23 7.56
N THR A 125 -7.00 1.52 7.60
CA THR A 125 -8.01 2.58 7.47
C THR A 125 -7.91 3.17 6.07
N LEU A 126 -9.03 3.20 5.35
CA LEU A 126 -9.19 3.85 4.04
C LEU A 126 -10.12 5.04 4.19
N LEU A 127 -9.60 6.26 4.12
CA LEU A 127 -10.32 7.52 4.33
C LEU A 127 -10.57 8.24 2.99
N PHE A 128 -11.84 8.41 2.67
CA PHE A 128 -12.34 9.07 1.48
C PHE A 128 -12.87 10.46 1.81
N LEU A 129 -12.35 11.46 1.10
CA LEU A 129 -12.77 12.86 1.20
C LEU A 129 -13.56 13.25 -0.06
N PRO A 130 -14.54 14.16 0.04
CA PRO A 130 -15.42 14.50 -1.07
C PRO A 130 -14.69 15.23 -2.20
N ASP A 131 -13.78 16.14 -1.85
CA ASP A 131 -13.19 17.11 -2.78
C ASP A 131 -11.76 16.72 -3.21
N THR A 132 -11.45 15.43 -3.22
CA THR A 132 -10.14 14.90 -3.65
C THR A 132 -10.29 13.80 -4.70
N ARG A 133 -9.28 13.70 -5.57
CA ARG A 133 -9.09 12.58 -6.52
C ARG A 133 -8.18 11.48 -5.95
N TYR A 134 -7.95 11.51 -4.65
CA TYR A 134 -7.18 10.54 -3.89
C TYR A 134 -7.86 10.20 -2.58
N MET A 135 -7.53 9.03 -2.04
CA MET A 135 -7.86 8.65 -0.67
C MET A 135 -6.61 8.77 0.21
N LEU A 136 -6.83 9.04 1.49
CA LEU A 136 -5.82 8.81 2.52
C LEU A 136 -5.98 7.38 3.04
N SER A 137 -4.89 6.77 3.45
CA SER A 137 -4.95 5.47 4.11
C SER A 137 -3.83 5.30 5.10
N CYS A 138 -3.99 4.41 6.06
CA CYS A 138 -2.90 4.02 6.95
C CYS A 138 -3.02 2.56 7.35
N GLU A 139 -1.89 2.00 7.78
CA GLU A 139 -1.81 0.68 8.37
C GLU A 139 -1.35 0.79 9.81
N ARG A 140 -1.81 -0.17 10.62
CA ARG A 140 -1.43 -0.33 12.00
C ARG A 140 -1.31 -1.81 12.30
N ILE A 141 -0.19 -2.22 12.89
CA ILE A 141 0.09 -3.61 13.23
C ILE A 141 0.55 -3.66 14.67
N THR A 142 -0.26 -4.26 15.54
CA THR A 142 0.17 -4.59 16.92
C THR A 142 0.84 -5.96 16.89
N CYS A 143 2.12 -6.01 17.23
CA CYS A 143 2.97 -7.18 17.04
C CYS A 143 2.96 -8.10 18.27
N VAL A 144 2.84 -9.41 18.08
CA VAL A 144 3.01 -10.40 19.18
C VAL A 144 4.44 -10.93 19.31
N ASN A 145 5.29 -10.61 18.32
CA ASN A 145 6.67 -11.08 18.27
C ASN A 145 7.67 -9.94 18.47
N SER A 146 8.81 -10.26 19.06
CA SER A 146 10.00 -9.41 19.06
C SER A 146 10.93 -9.82 17.93
N ALA A 147 11.52 -8.85 17.22
CA ALA A 147 12.53 -9.09 16.20
C ALA A 147 13.45 -7.86 16.05
N ASP A 148 14.72 -8.07 15.72
CA ASP A 148 15.68 -6.96 15.54
C ASP A 148 15.43 -6.14 14.26
N CYS A 149 14.76 -6.72 13.27
CA CYS A 149 14.40 -6.07 12.01
C CYS A 149 13.10 -6.68 11.47
N LEU A 150 11.96 -6.25 12.02
CA LEU A 150 10.64 -6.64 11.51
C LEU A 150 10.22 -5.67 10.39
N PHE A 151 9.65 -6.20 9.32
CA PHE A 151 9.00 -5.38 8.30
C PHE A 151 7.73 -6.04 7.78
N TYR A 152 6.85 -5.24 7.21
CA TYR A 152 5.65 -5.71 6.53
C TYR A 152 5.69 -5.33 5.06
N ARG A 153 5.10 -6.17 4.22
CA ARG A 153 5.09 -6.01 2.77
C ARG A 153 3.72 -5.59 2.26
N ILE A 154 3.71 -4.62 1.36
CA ILE A 154 2.53 -4.14 0.66
C ILE A 154 2.79 -3.96 -0.84
N ASP A 155 1.70 -3.97 -1.62
CA ASP A 155 1.69 -3.43 -2.98
C ASP A 155 1.27 -1.95 -2.96
N MET A 156 2.12 -1.06 -3.48
CA MET A 156 1.90 0.40 -3.40
C MET A 156 2.38 1.16 -4.65
N PRO A 157 1.51 1.86 -5.41
CA PRO A 157 0.05 1.93 -5.23
C PRO A 157 -0.63 0.58 -5.47
N GLY A 158 -0.05 -0.26 -6.34
CA GLY A 158 -0.57 -1.55 -6.75
C GLY A 158 0.17 -1.99 -8.02
N HIS A 159 0.13 -3.28 -8.36
CA HIS A 159 0.72 -3.79 -9.61
C HIS A 159 0.05 -3.16 -10.84
N LEU A 160 0.71 -3.17 -11.99
CA LEU A 160 0.23 -2.57 -13.24
C LEU A 160 0.26 -3.60 -14.38
N HIS A 161 -0.93 -3.91 -14.90
CA HIS A 161 -1.07 -4.80 -16.07
C HIS A 161 -0.85 -4.04 -17.37
N HIS A 162 -0.10 -4.66 -18.27
CA HIS A 162 0.14 -4.16 -19.63
C HIS A 162 0.48 -5.34 -20.57
N LYS A 163 0.49 -5.07 -21.87
CA LYS A 163 1.00 -5.95 -22.93
C LYS A 163 2.01 -5.16 -23.77
N GLY A 164 3.29 -5.30 -23.43
CA GLY A 164 4.37 -4.58 -24.11
C GLY A 164 4.28 -3.04 -24.00
N GLY A 165 3.99 -2.52 -22.79
CA GLY A 165 3.89 -1.08 -22.53
C GLY A 165 2.69 -0.36 -23.18
N ASP A 166 1.61 -1.07 -23.55
CA ASP A 166 0.46 -0.50 -24.26
C ASP A 166 -0.41 0.46 -23.41
N THR A 167 -0.53 0.19 -22.11
CA THR A 167 -1.45 0.91 -21.22
C THR A 167 -0.84 2.10 -20.48
N PHE A 168 0.49 2.23 -20.47
CA PHE A 168 1.18 3.29 -19.75
C PHE A 168 2.38 3.83 -20.54
N THR A 169 2.75 5.09 -20.29
CA THR A 169 3.88 5.73 -20.96
C THR A 169 5.14 5.63 -20.11
N ARG A 170 5.03 5.95 -18.82
CA ARG A 170 6.18 6.08 -17.92
C ARG A 170 5.80 5.66 -16.50
N ILE A 171 6.82 5.34 -15.73
CA ILE A 171 6.78 5.24 -14.29
C ILE A 171 7.56 6.41 -13.70
N TYR A 172 7.09 6.93 -12.57
CA TYR A 172 7.81 7.90 -11.78
C TYR A 172 8.05 7.33 -10.39
N LEU A 173 9.33 7.28 -10.00
CA LEU A 173 9.77 6.92 -8.65
C LEU A 173 10.51 8.15 -8.11
N SER A 174 10.05 8.80 -7.04
CA SER A 174 10.67 10.04 -6.56
C SER A 174 12.15 9.91 -6.19
N TYR A 175 12.60 8.70 -5.85
CA TYR A 175 14.00 8.40 -5.52
C TYR A 175 14.87 8.05 -6.75
N GLN A 176 14.30 8.04 -7.96
CA GLN A 176 15.03 7.65 -9.17
C GLN A 176 14.71 8.52 -10.41
N GLY A 177 13.51 9.08 -10.50
CA GLY A 177 13.04 9.89 -11.61
C GLY A 177 12.05 9.15 -12.51
N TYR A 178 12.01 9.57 -13.79
CA TYR A 178 11.15 8.98 -14.81
C TYR A 178 11.79 7.76 -15.44
N ILE A 179 11.00 6.73 -15.66
CA ILE A 179 11.39 5.47 -16.30
C ILE A 179 10.41 5.19 -17.43
N GLU A 180 10.90 5.03 -18.65
CA GLU A 180 10.05 4.80 -19.82
C GLU A 180 9.47 3.37 -19.81
N SER A 181 8.27 3.19 -20.39
CA SER A 181 7.63 1.86 -20.44
C SER A 181 8.44 0.81 -21.21
N SER A 182 9.38 1.24 -22.06
CA SER A 182 10.32 0.36 -22.76
C SER A 182 11.23 -0.45 -21.84
N GLU A 183 11.47 0.02 -20.61
CA GLU A 183 12.28 -0.70 -19.62
C GLU A 183 11.55 -1.94 -19.06
N PHE A 184 10.22 -2.04 -19.27
CA PHE A 184 9.37 -3.11 -18.75
C PHE A 184 8.90 -4.08 -19.85
N LEU A 185 9.64 -4.18 -20.96
CA LEU A 185 9.29 -5.09 -22.06
C LEU A 185 9.74 -6.54 -21.81
N THR A 186 10.73 -6.73 -20.94
CA THR A 186 11.29 -8.04 -20.58
C THR A 186 11.34 -8.20 -19.08
N ASP A 187 11.11 -9.41 -18.58
CA ASP A 187 11.18 -9.71 -17.15
C ASP A 187 12.59 -9.47 -16.60
N PHE A 188 12.66 -8.88 -15.40
CA PHE A 188 13.88 -8.69 -14.63
C PHE A 188 13.57 -8.80 -13.13
N PRO A 189 14.53 -9.22 -12.30
CA PRO A 189 14.27 -9.50 -10.89
C PRO A 189 14.11 -8.22 -10.05
N PRO A 190 13.53 -8.32 -8.85
CA PRO A 190 13.37 -7.21 -7.91
C PRO A 190 14.62 -6.38 -7.59
N ASP A 191 15.79 -7.01 -7.58
CA ASP A 191 17.07 -6.40 -7.22
C ASP A 191 17.82 -5.79 -8.41
N ASP A 192 17.22 -5.78 -9.60
CA ASP A 192 17.81 -5.23 -10.82
C ASP A 192 17.09 -3.94 -11.26
N GLY A 193 17.86 -2.87 -11.46
CA GLY A 193 17.39 -1.60 -12.01
C GLY A 193 16.75 -0.62 -11.01
N PHE A 194 15.65 -1.01 -10.34
CA PHE A 194 14.75 -0.04 -9.67
C PHE A 194 14.52 -0.32 -8.17
N LEU A 195 15.51 -0.90 -7.49
CA LEU A 195 15.50 -1.17 -6.05
C LEU A 195 15.97 0.05 -5.24
N TYR A 196 15.14 0.48 -4.29
CA TYR A 196 15.49 1.34 -3.18
C TYR A 196 15.67 0.51 -1.92
N GLN A 197 16.77 0.76 -1.19
CA GLN A 197 17.00 0.25 0.15
C GLN A 197 17.37 1.42 1.07
N ARG A 198 16.72 1.49 2.23
CA ARG A 198 16.93 2.58 3.18
C ARG A 198 18.36 2.61 3.68
N LYS A 199 18.99 3.78 3.55
CA LYS A 199 20.30 4.08 4.13
C LYS A 199 20.12 5.17 5.18
N LYS A 200 20.73 4.99 6.35
CA LYS A 200 20.51 5.86 7.52
C LYS A 200 20.74 7.35 7.22
N ASP A 201 21.76 7.65 6.41
CA ASP A 201 22.19 9.02 6.12
C ASP A 201 21.76 9.50 4.72
N ASP A 202 20.90 8.75 4.04
CA ASP A 202 20.47 8.99 2.65
C ASP A 202 19.01 8.54 2.47
N ILE A 203 18.12 9.13 3.27
CA ILE A 203 16.68 8.95 3.16
C ILE A 203 16.17 10.01 2.18
N PRO A 204 15.42 9.64 1.12
CA PRO A 204 14.93 10.60 0.13
C PRO A 204 13.87 11.51 0.74
N ASP A 205 13.73 12.72 0.20
CA ASP A 205 12.73 13.68 0.66
C ASP A 205 11.30 13.17 0.47
N ARG A 206 11.04 12.30 -0.50
CA ARG A 206 9.70 11.78 -0.81
C ARG A 206 9.79 10.33 -1.23
N ILE A 207 8.75 9.56 -0.93
CA ILE A 207 8.48 8.26 -1.56
C ILE A 207 7.14 8.35 -2.30
N ILE A 208 7.22 8.69 -3.59
CA ILE A 208 6.11 8.71 -4.54
C ILE A 208 6.41 7.67 -5.60
N ARG A 209 5.43 6.81 -5.88
CA ARG A 209 5.51 5.74 -6.87
C ARG A 209 4.27 5.81 -7.74
N ALA A 210 4.45 6.09 -9.02
CA ALA A 210 3.35 6.40 -9.90
C ALA A 210 3.56 5.85 -11.32
N TYR A 211 2.47 5.65 -12.04
CA TYR A 211 2.51 5.35 -13.48
C TYR A 211 1.57 6.27 -14.26
N GLU A 212 2.05 6.69 -15.43
CA GLU A 212 1.32 7.55 -16.36
C GLU A 212 0.45 6.69 -17.29
N GLN A 213 -0.84 6.63 -17.01
CA GLN A 213 -1.81 5.88 -17.80
C GLN A 213 -2.07 6.56 -19.13
N ARG A 214 -2.04 5.80 -20.23
CA ARG A 214 -2.51 6.28 -21.54
C ARG A 214 -4.02 6.21 -21.62
N LYS A 215 -4.63 7.25 -22.17
CA LYS A 215 -6.05 7.26 -22.52
C LYS A 215 -6.23 7.16 -24.03
N ALA A 216 -7.40 6.67 -24.43
CA ALA A 216 -7.75 6.47 -25.84
C ALA A 216 -7.81 7.79 -26.64
N ASP A 217 -8.07 8.92 -25.95
CA ASP A 217 -8.10 10.26 -26.54
C ASP A 217 -6.70 10.89 -26.71
N GLY A 218 -5.63 10.15 -26.40
CA GLY A 218 -4.24 10.61 -26.49
C GLY A 218 -3.77 11.42 -25.28
N THR A 219 -4.64 11.68 -24.30
CA THR A 219 -4.25 12.28 -23.01
C THR A 219 -3.69 11.23 -22.05
N SER A 220 -3.13 11.69 -20.93
CA SER A 220 -2.65 10.81 -19.85
C SER A 220 -3.12 11.30 -18.49
N VAL A 221 -3.08 10.41 -17.51
CA VAL A 221 -3.31 10.72 -16.11
C VAL A 221 -2.40 9.84 -15.26
N TRP A 222 -1.94 10.35 -14.13
CA TRP A 222 -1.11 9.59 -13.22
C TRP A 222 -1.97 8.90 -12.16
N LEU A 223 -1.65 7.65 -11.86
CA LEU A 223 -2.07 7.00 -10.61
C LEU A 223 -0.83 6.85 -9.73
N ALA A 224 -0.91 7.32 -8.48
CA ALA A 224 0.20 7.33 -7.55
C ALA A 224 -0.15 6.70 -6.21
N GLY A 225 0.86 6.10 -5.59
CA GLY A 225 0.91 5.72 -4.19
C GLY A 225 2.07 6.46 -3.52
N MET A 226 1.82 7.04 -2.35
CA MET A 226 2.78 7.89 -1.66
C MET A 226 2.88 7.47 -0.21
N THR A 227 4.09 7.18 0.28
CA THR A 227 4.32 6.93 1.71
C THR A 227 4.75 8.21 2.38
N LEU A 228 3.98 8.66 3.36
CA LEU A 228 4.05 10.03 3.89
C LEU A 228 5.22 10.27 4.84
N ASP A 229 5.83 9.20 5.37
CA ASP A 229 7.13 9.22 6.03
C ASP A 229 8.14 8.35 5.24
N PRO A 230 9.08 8.96 4.48
CA PRO A 230 10.11 8.23 3.74
C PRO A 230 10.97 7.33 4.63
N ALA A 231 11.16 7.71 5.90
CA ALA A 231 12.00 6.96 6.81
C ALA A 231 11.40 5.59 7.14
N ASP A 232 10.07 5.43 7.05
CA ASP A 232 9.42 4.14 7.31
C ASP A 232 9.58 3.13 6.18
N VAL A 233 9.99 3.56 4.98
CA VAL A 233 10.23 2.65 3.86
C VAL A 233 11.58 1.96 4.05
N TYR A 234 11.55 0.64 4.29
CA TYR A 234 12.75 -0.18 4.43
C TYR A 234 13.33 -0.53 3.06
N GLU A 235 12.49 -1.08 2.17
CA GLU A 235 12.82 -1.36 0.78
C GLU A 235 11.63 -1.02 -0.12
N ALA A 236 11.89 -0.64 -1.37
CA ALA A 236 10.85 -0.47 -2.37
C ALA A 236 11.43 -0.80 -3.75
N TRP A 237 10.69 -1.52 -4.58
CA TRP A 237 11.19 -1.84 -5.92
C TRP A 237 10.07 -1.91 -6.95
N CYS A 238 10.46 -1.65 -8.19
CA CYS A 238 9.61 -1.80 -9.35
C CYS A 238 10.25 -2.82 -10.29
N HIS A 239 9.57 -3.91 -10.63
CA HIS A 239 10.15 -4.90 -11.55
C HIS A 239 9.14 -5.49 -12.53
N GLN A 240 9.63 -6.08 -13.61
CA GLN A 240 8.80 -6.73 -14.62
C GLN A 240 8.73 -8.24 -14.38
N ARG A 241 7.51 -8.79 -14.31
CA ARG A 241 7.24 -10.24 -14.27
C ARG A 241 5.92 -10.57 -14.98
N GLY A 242 5.86 -10.30 -16.28
CA GLY A 242 4.63 -10.34 -17.09
C GLY A 242 3.62 -9.20 -16.81
N TYR A 243 3.81 -8.47 -15.72
CA TYR A 243 3.21 -7.19 -15.36
C TYR A 243 4.24 -6.41 -14.54
N VAL A 244 4.01 -5.11 -14.36
CA VAL A 244 4.87 -4.29 -13.50
C VAL A 244 4.46 -4.49 -12.05
N CYS A 245 5.36 -5.00 -11.23
CA CYS A 245 5.19 -5.16 -9.80
C CYS A 245 5.64 -3.89 -9.08
N PHE A 246 4.77 -3.33 -8.24
CA PHE A 246 5.10 -2.27 -7.29
C PHE A 246 5.02 -2.82 -5.87
N ILE A 247 6.16 -3.17 -5.26
CA ILE A 247 6.22 -3.69 -3.89
C ILE A 247 6.97 -2.73 -2.98
N GLN A 248 6.52 -2.60 -1.74
CA GLN A 248 7.16 -1.85 -0.68
C GLN A 248 7.23 -2.68 0.60
N GLU A 249 8.33 -2.54 1.32
CA GLU A 249 8.50 -3.07 2.66
C GLU A 249 8.77 -1.94 3.64
N LEU A 250 8.14 -2.01 4.81
CA LEU A 250 8.07 -0.90 5.74
C LEU A 250 8.50 -1.29 7.15
N HIS A 251 8.80 -0.29 7.96
CA HIS A 251 9.38 -0.38 9.29
C HIS A 251 10.87 -0.80 9.27
N GLY A 252 11.18 -2.09 9.09
CA GLY A 252 12.55 -2.61 8.99
C GLY A 252 13.45 -2.23 10.18
N ARG A 253 12.89 -2.24 11.39
CA ARG A 253 13.57 -1.85 12.64
C ARG A 253 13.24 -2.86 13.73
N LYS A 254 13.87 -2.67 14.89
CA LYS A 254 13.60 -3.48 16.07
C LYS A 254 12.17 -3.27 16.56
N VAL A 255 11.51 -4.39 16.85
CA VAL A 255 10.17 -4.47 17.43
C VAL A 255 10.25 -5.36 18.67
N THR A 256 9.55 -4.94 19.71
CA THR A 256 9.25 -5.75 20.90
C THR A 256 7.81 -6.24 20.82
N ALA A 257 7.54 -7.43 21.32
CA ALA A 257 6.16 -7.91 21.47
C ALA A 257 5.32 -6.88 22.27
N GLY A 258 4.15 -6.53 21.74
CA GLY A 258 3.27 -5.48 22.22
C GLY A 258 3.42 -4.14 21.47
N ASP A 259 4.54 -3.91 20.79
CA ASP A 259 4.74 -2.68 20.02
C ASP A 259 3.74 -2.60 18.86
N THR A 260 3.39 -1.38 18.48
CA THR A 260 2.54 -1.09 17.32
C THR A 260 3.34 -0.33 16.26
N ILE A 261 3.34 -0.86 15.03
CA ILE A 261 4.04 -0.28 13.87
C ILE A 261 3.03 0.07 12.78
N GLY A 262 3.41 0.92 11.83
CA GLY A 262 2.51 1.35 10.77
C GLY A 262 3.06 2.53 9.97
N ALA A 263 2.30 2.94 8.96
CA ALA A 263 2.58 4.12 8.13
C ALA A 263 1.28 4.64 7.51
N ALA A 264 1.32 5.86 6.99
CA ALA A 264 0.21 6.48 6.27
C ALA A 264 0.58 6.86 4.83
N TYR A 265 -0.45 6.94 4.00
CA TYR A 265 -0.31 7.00 2.56
C TYR A 265 -1.37 7.88 1.90
N VAL A 266 -1.01 8.39 0.72
CA VAL A 266 -1.95 8.91 -0.28
C VAL A 266 -2.01 7.92 -1.44
N VAL A 267 -3.21 7.60 -1.93
CA VAL A 267 -3.41 6.79 -3.14
C VAL A 267 -4.45 7.46 -4.02
N GLY A 268 -4.11 7.79 -5.27
CA GLY A 268 -5.03 8.54 -6.11
C GLY A 268 -4.55 8.94 -7.49
N TYR A 269 -5.36 9.77 -8.13
CA TYR A 269 -5.12 10.30 -9.47
C TYR A 269 -4.65 11.75 -9.46
N PHE A 270 -3.70 12.04 -10.34
CA PHE A 270 -3.02 13.32 -10.46
C PHE A 270 -2.79 13.69 -11.92
N ASP A 271 -2.76 14.97 -12.22
CA ASP A 271 -2.49 15.51 -13.56
C ASP A 271 -0.99 15.63 -13.83
N SER A 272 -0.17 15.80 -12.78
CA SER A 272 1.27 15.95 -12.90
C SER A 272 2.03 15.48 -11.67
N VAL A 273 3.34 15.27 -11.84
CA VAL A 273 4.28 15.02 -10.73
C VAL A 273 4.36 16.23 -9.79
N ASP A 274 4.17 17.45 -10.29
CA ASP A 274 4.15 18.65 -9.44
C ASP A 274 2.93 18.66 -8.51
N GLU A 275 1.76 18.25 -9.00
CA GLU A 275 0.57 18.06 -8.15
C GLU A 275 0.81 16.96 -7.11
N MET A 276 1.44 15.85 -7.50
CA MET A 276 1.83 14.79 -6.56
C MET A 276 2.76 15.30 -5.46
N ASN A 277 3.78 16.09 -5.82
CA ASN A 277 4.70 16.69 -4.85
C ASN A 277 3.98 17.65 -3.89
N ALA A 278 3.08 18.48 -4.41
CA ALA A 278 2.30 19.40 -3.59
C ALA A 278 1.40 18.66 -2.59
N VAL A 279 0.69 17.62 -3.04
CA VAL A 279 -0.16 16.79 -2.17
C VAL A 279 0.68 15.99 -1.17
N TYR A 280 1.83 15.46 -1.58
CA TYR A 280 2.77 14.81 -0.67
C TYR A 280 3.18 15.76 0.46
N ASP A 281 3.60 16.98 0.11
CA ASP A 281 4.10 17.96 1.07
C ASP A 281 3.01 18.43 2.03
N GLN A 282 1.75 18.45 1.61
CA GLN A 282 0.60 18.74 2.48
C GLN A 282 0.46 17.73 3.62
N TYR A 283 0.76 16.44 3.39
CA TYR A 283 0.57 15.36 4.36
C TYR A 283 1.88 14.76 4.89
N ARG A 284 3.01 15.39 4.57
CA ARG A 284 4.35 14.93 4.94
C ARG A 284 4.46 14.69 6.44
N GLY A 285 5.02 13.54 6.81
CA GLY A 285 5.24 13.14 8.19
C GLY A 285 4.02 12.56 8.90
N VAL A 286 2.85 12.49 8.26
CA VAL A 286 1.71 11.74 8.80
C VAL A 286 2.03 10.24 8.81
N ARG A 287 1.73 9.57 9.91
CA ARG A 287 2.02 8.14 10.14
C ARG A 287 0.78 7.34 10.54
N SER A 288 -0.29 7.98 11.00
CA SER A 288 -1.59 7.32 11.21
C SER A 288 -2.78 8.28 11.06
N ILE A 289 -3.97 7.68 10.98
CA ILE A 289 -5.26 8.35 10.85
C ILE A 289 -6.15 7.85 11.99
N ALA A 290 -6.37 8.68 13.00
CA ALA A 290 -7.39 8.44 14.02
C ALA A 290 -8.73 8.91 13.47
N VAL A 291 -9.78 8.08 13.54
CA VAL A 291 -11.08 8.38 12.93
C VAL A 291 -12.23 7.79 13.73
N ASP A 292 -13.27 8.58 13.93
CA ASP A 292 -14.54 8.21 14.56
C ASP A 292 -15.71 8.89 13.83
N GLU A 293 -16.93 8.82 14.37
CA GLU A 293 -18.10 9.50 13.79
C GLU A 293 -18.07 11.04 13.90
N ASN A 294 -17.27 11.59 14.81
CA ASN A 294 -17.16 13.02 15.07
C ASN A 294 -16.12 13.70 14.18
N GLY A 295 -15.12 12.95 13.69
CA GLY A 295 -14.04 13.52 12.92
C GLY A 295 -12.94 12.53 12.57
N TYR A 296 -11.90 13.06 11.92
CA TYR A 296 -10.63 12.37 11.77
C TYR A 296 -9.47 13.31 12.10
N THR A 297 -8.38 12.75 12.57
CA THR A 297 -7.14 13.46 12.87
C THR A 297 -5.97 12.74 12.23
N LEU A 298 -5.09 13.50 11.57
CA LEU A 298 -3.84 12.99 11.03
C LEU A 298 -2.75 13.13 12.09
N LEU A 299 -2.05 12.04 12.37
CA LEU A 299 -1.06 11.99 13.44
C LEU A 299 0.34 11.77 12.87
N ASP A 300 1.34 12.41 13.46
CA ASP A 300 2.77 12.26 13.15
C ASP A 300 3.43 11.05 13.86
N ARG A 301 2.61 10.24 14.51
CA ARG A 301 2.96 9.01 15.21
C ARG A 301 2.02 7.88 14.81
N VAL A 302 2.43 6.64 15.05
CA VAL A 302 1.52 5.50 14.97
C VAL A 302 0.64 5.51 16.21
N GLU A 303 -0.66 5.39 16.04
CA GLU A 303 -1.61 5.30 17.15
C GLU A 303 -1.39 3.99 17.92
N GLU A 304 -1.13 4.08 19.23
CA GLU A 304 -1.01 2.90 20.09
C GLU A 304 -2.37 2.22 20.28
N ALA A 305 -2.38 0.91 20.53
CA ALA A 305 -3.62 0.23 20.89
C ALA A 305 -4.20 0.87 22.15
N ASP A 306 -5.50 1.19 22.14
CA ASP A 306 -6.22 1.59 23.35
C ASP A 306 -5.93 0.56 24.44
N GLY A 307 -5.49 1.06 25.61
CA GLY A 307 -4.84 0.28 26.65
C GLY A 307 -5.52 -1.05 26.98
N ILE A 308 -4.67 -2.06 27.23
CA ILE A 308 -5.02 -3.19 28.08
C ILE A 308 -5.28 -2.67 29.50
#